data_AF-A0A1I1KEB6-F1
#
_entry.id   AF-A0A1I1KEB6-F1
#
_cell.length_a   1.000
_cell.length_b   1.000
_cell.length_c   1.000
_cell.angle_alpha   90.00
_cell.angle_beta   90.00
_cell.angle_gamma   90.00
#
_symmetry.space_group_name_H-M   'P 1'
#
loop_
_entity.id
_entity.type
_entity.pdbx_description
1 polymer ?
#
loop_
_entity_poly.entity_id
_entity_poly.type
_entity_poly.pdbx_seq_one_letter_code
_entity_poly.pdbx_strand_id
1 'polypeptide(L)' 'MRAHLDLQGKIMMPIHNGTFDLAFHAWYDPFEQITAQAKLNMVELTTPIMGQVITAQTKKVGNLWWRK' A
#
# COMPACT_ATOMS: atom_id res chain seq x y z
N MET A 1 -3.13 -6.62 5.85
CA MET A 1 -3.17 -5.89 7.14
C MET A 1 -2.67 -6.74 8.30
N ARG A 2 -3.34 -7.84 8.64
CA ARG A 2 -3.03 -8.65 9.83
C ARG A 2 -1.54 -8.98 10.03
N ALA A 3 -0.87 -9.50 9.00
CA ALA A 3 0.56 -9.83 9.07
C ALA A 3 1.46 -8.64 9.48
N HIS A 4 1.12 -7.42 9.05
CA HIS A 4 1.89 -6.23 9.43
C HIS A 4 1.72 -5.87 10.91
N LEU A 5 0.50 -6.02 11.44
CA LEU A 5 0.20 -5.79 12.85
C LEU A 5 0.89 -6.85 13.73
N ASP A 6 0.81 -8.11 13.33
CA ASP A 6 1.42 -9.24 14.06
C ASP A 6 2.96 -9.10 14.13
N LEU A 7 3.58 -8.56 13.07
CA LEU A 7 5.03 -8.30 13.01
C LEU A 7 5.44 -6.95 13.61
N GLN A 8 4.49 -6.16 14.13
CA GLN A 8 4.73 -4.81 14.67
C GLN A 8 5.53 -3.91 13.69
N GLY A 9 5.18 -3.98 12.40
CA GLY A 9 5.84 -3.19 11.38
C GLY A 9 5.66 -1.69 11.61
N LYS A 10 6.68 -0.90 11.24
CA LYS A 10 6.62 0.57 11.39
C LYS A 10 5.86 1.24 10.24
N ILE A 11 6.14 0.80 9.01
CA ILE A 11 5.55 1.33 7.78
C ILE A 11 5.11 0.14 6.93
N MET A 12 3.88 0.19 6.42
CA MET A 12 3.33 -0.80 5.51
C MET A 12 3.55 -0.34 4.06
N MET A 13 4.10 -1.22 3.23
CA MET A 13 4.13 -1.06 1.77
C MET A 13 3.34 -2.20 1.12
N PRO A 14 2.23 -1.93 0.43
CA PRO A 14 1.50 -2.96 -0.28
C PRO A 14 2.25 -3.34 -1.56
N ILE A 15 2.48 -4.63 -1.76
CA ILE A 15 3.13 -5.22 -2.95
C ILE A 15 2.17 -6.17 -3.68
N HIS A 16 2.60 -6.74 -4.81
CA HIS A 16 1.80 -7.65 -5.65
C HIS A 16 0.50 -7.03 -6.21
N ASN A 17 0.47 -5.71 -6.43
CA ASN A 17 -0.70 -5.02 -6.96
C ASN A 17 -0.41 -4.49 -8.38
N GLY A 18 -1.34 -4.71 -9.32
CA GLY A 18 -1.39 -3.99 -10.60
C GLY A 18 -0.49 -4.51 -11.73
N THR A 19 0.15 -5.68 -11.61
CA THR A 19 1.00 -6.24 -12.71
C THR A 19 0.29 -7.35 -13.50
N PHE A 20 -0.60 -8.11 -12.88
CA PHE A 20 -1.32 -9.21 -13.51
C PHE A 20 -2.80 -9.17 -13.13
N ASP A 21 -3.66 -9.49 -14.10
CA ASP A 21 -5.09 -9.68 -13.85
C ASP A 21 -5.31 -11.11 -13.31
N LEU A 22 -5.25 -11.23 -11.99
CA LEU A 22 -5.45 -12.48 -11.27
C LEU A 22 -6.80 -12.53 -10.53
N ALA A 23 -7.62 -11.48 -10.65
CA ALA A 23 -8.86 -11.34 -9.90
C ALA A 23 -9.89 -10.46 -10.64
N PHE A 24 -11.17 -10.77 -10.48
CA PHE A 24 -12.28 -10.08 -11.18
C PHE A 24 -12.58 -8.64 -10.75
N HIS A 25 -11.81 -8.08 -9.81
CA HIS A 25 -12.03 -6.74 -9.27
C HIS A 25 -11.20 -5.70 -10.03
N ALA A 26 -11.53 -4.41 -9.91
CA ALA A 26 -10.73 -3.39 -10.57
C ALA A 26 -9.29 -3.43 -10.04
N TRP A 27 -8.31 -3.18 -10.91
CA TRP A 27 -6.89 -3.29 -10.56
C TRP A 27 -6.48 -2.38 -9.39
N TYR A 28 -7.22 -1.29 -9.15
CA TYR A 28 -6.98 -0.33 -8.07
C TYR A 28 -7.71 -0.67 -6.76
N ASP A 29 -8.65 -1.61 -6.76
CA ASP A 29 -9.42 -1.99 -5.56
C ASP A 29 -8.55 -2.41 -4.37
N PRO A 30 -7.42 -3.15 -4.55
CA PRO A 30 -6.53 -3.46 -3.44
C PRO A 30 -5.93 -2.22 -2.79
N PHE A 31 -5.63 -1.18 -3.57
CA PHE A 31 -5.11 0.08 -3.04
C PHE A 31 -6.17 0.83 -2.24
N GLU A 32 -7.43 0.81 -2.68
CA GLU A 32 -8.55 1.39 -1.94
C GLU A 32 -8.76 0.68 -0.59
N GLN A 33 -8.82 -0.65 -0.62
CA GLN A 33 -9.06 -1.46 0.57
C GLN A 33 -7.91 -1.29 1.59
N ILE A 34 -6.66 -1.37 1.14
CA ILE A 34 -5.52 -1.25 2.07
C ILE A 34 -5.40 0.17 2.64
N THR A 35 -5.74 1.20 1.86
CA THR A 35 -5.76 2.59 2.35
C THR A 35 -6.81 2.77 3.44
N ALA A 36 -8.02 2.24 3.24
CA ALA A 36 -9.07 2.28 4.26
C ALA A 36 -8.66 1.52 5.53
N GLN A 37 -8.10 0.31 5.37
CA GLN A 37 -7.63 -0.50 6.50
C GLN A 37 -6.49 0.17 7.26
N ALA A 38 -5.53 0.78 6.56
CA ALA A 38 -4.42 1.49 7.20
C ALA A 38 -4.92 2.65 8.05
N LYS A 39 -5.89 3.42 7.54
CA LYS A 39 -6.55 4.50 8.30
C LYS A 39 -7.25 4.00 9.56
N LEU A 40 -8.01 2.90 9.45
CA LEU A 40 -8.73 2.31 10.58
C LEU A 40 -7.80 1.79 11.68
N ASN A 41 -6.66 1.21 11.30
CA ASN A 41 -5.70 0.61 12.23
C ASN A 41 -4.57 1.58 12.65
N MET A 42 -4.63 2.85 12.25
CA MET A 42 -3.58 3.85 12.49
C MET A 42 -2.17 3.39 12.03
N VAL A 43 -2.13 2.67 10.90
CA VAL A 43 -0.89 2.17 10.30
C VAL A 43 -0.35 3.20 9.29
N GLU A 44 0.95 3.50 9.36
CA GLU A 44 1.61 4.30 8.34
C GLU A 44 1.74 3.51 7.04
N LEU A 45 1.10 3.99 5.97
CA LEU A 45 1.11 3.36 4.66
C LEU A 45 2.00 4.16 3.69
N THR A 46 2.83 3.45 2.92
CA THR A 46 3.62 4.00 1.82
C THR A 46 3.19 3.34 0.50
N THR A 47 2.89 4.13 -0.51
CA THR A 47 2.47 3.70 -1.85
C THR A 47 3.28 4.43 -2.92
N PRO A 48 4.56 4.05 -3.13
CA PRO A 48 5.38 4.62 -4.20
C PRO A 48 4.70 4.46 -5.57
N ILE A 49 4.91 5.44 -6.45
CA ILE A 49 4.57 5.26 -7.86
C ILE A 49 5.52 4.21 -8.46
N MET A 50 5.09 3.55 -9.54
CA MET A 50 5.92 2.56 -10.22
C MET A 50 7.26 3.18 -10.65
N GLY A 51 8.37 2.52 -10.32
CA GLY A 51 9.72 3.00 -10.59
C GLY A 51 10.28 4.01 -9.57
N GLN A 52 9.51 4.44 -8.57
CA GLN A 52 10.01 5.32 -7.52
C GLN A 52 10.93 4.57 -6.54
N VAL A 53 12.13 5.10 -6.35
CA VAL A 53 13.09 4.59 -5.37
C VAL A 53 12.69 4.99 -3.95
N ILE A 54 12.84 4.05 -3.03
CA ILE A 54 12.53 4.20 -1.60
C ILE A 54 13.68 3.61 -0.78
N THR A 55 14.05 4.32 0.29
CA THR A 55 15.06 3.89 1.26
C THR A 55 14.40 3.60 2.61
N ALA A 56 15.10 2.90 3.50
CA ALA A 56 14.59 2.62 4.85
C ALA A 56 14.29 3.90 5.67
N GLN A 57 14.95 5.03 5.35
CA GLN A 57 14.72 6.32 5.99
C GLN A 57 13.54 7.10 5.36
N THR A 58 12.95 6.57 4.31
CA THR A 58 11.85 7.23 3.62
C THR A 58 10.58 7.12 4.46
N LYS A 59 10.26 8.21 5.18
CA LYS A 59 9.16 8.22 6.17
C LYS A 59 7.77 8.15 5.57
N LYS A 60 7.58 8.73 4.38
CA LYS A 60 6.27 8.78 3.72
C LYS A 60 6.45 9.03 2.24
N VAL A 61 6.04 8.06 1.45
CA VAL A 61 5.85 8.22 0.01
C VAL A 61 4.49 7.63 -0.29
N GLY A 62 3.55 8.42 -0.76
CA GLY A 62 2.22 7.87 -1.00
C GLY A 62 1.24 8.93 -1.40
N ASN A 63 1.21 9.20 -2.70
CA ASN A 63 0.03 9.81 -3.30
C ASN A 63 -0.94 8.68 -3.66
N LEU A 64 -2.24 8.95 -3.64
CA LEU A 64 -3.28 8.05 -4.16
C LEU A 64 -3.25 8.06 -5.70
N TRP A 65 -2.09 7.71 -6.28
CA TRP A 65 -1.77 7.92 -7.68
C TRP A 65 -2.67 7.12 -8.63
N TRP A 66 -3.26 6.04 -8.15
CA TRP A 66 -4.24 5.22 -8.88
C TRP A 66 -5.63 5.87 -9.00
N ARG A 67 -5.88 6.99 -8.31
CA ARG A 67 -7.12 7.79 -8.43
C ARG A 67 -7.03 8.93 -9.45
N LYS A 68 -5.91 9.02 -10.19
CA LYS A 68 -5.68 10.05 -11.21
C LYS A 68 -6.03 9.53 -12.59
#